data_AF-A0A520GU81-F1
#
_entry.id   AF-A0A520GU81-F1
#
_cell.length_a   1.000
_cell.length_b   1.000
_cell.length_c   1.000
_cell.angle_alpha   90.00
_cell.angle_beta   90.00
_cell.angle_gamma   90.00
#
_symmetry.space_group_name_H-M   'P 1'
#
loop_
_entity.id
_entity.type
_entity.pdbx_description
1 polymer ?
#
loop_
_entity_poly.entity_id
_entity_poly.type
_entity_poly.pdbx_seq_one_letter_code
_entity_poly.pdbx_strand_id
1 'polypeptide(L)' 'MIRLDASSPGFADAFEALVDDRRESAADVRADVARIIADVRAGGADAVAALTLRLDRHDLAETGWRIDPA' A
#
# COMPACT_ATOMS: atom_id res chain seq x y z
N MET A 1 -5.59 14.28 16.02
CA MET A 1 -6.84 14.10 15.25
C MET A 1 -7.22 15.44 14.68
N ILE A 2 -7.26 15.59 13.35
CA ILE A 2 -7.73 16.83 12.71
C ILE A 2 -9.23 16.91 12.89
N ARG A 3 -9.74 18.04 13.36
CA ARG A 3 -11.17 18.30 13.52
C ARG A 3 -11.53 19.54 12.72
N LEU A 4 -12.40 19.36 11.74
CA LEU A 4 -12.93 20.44 10.91
C LEU A 4 -14.32 20.83 11.39
N ASP A 5 -14.62 22.13 11.35
CA ASP A 5 -15.94 22.69 11.60
C ASP A 5 -16.47 23.26 10.28
N ALA A 6 -17.58 22.69 9.78
CA ALA A 6 -18.20 23.10 8.52
C ALA A 6 -18.77 24.53 8.55
N SER A 7 -18.95 25.12 9.73
CA SER A 7 -19.41 26.51 9.89
C SER A 7 -18.27 27.53 9.91
N SER A 8 -17.01 27.08 9.96
CA SER A 8 -15.85 27.96 9.96
C SER A 8 -15.68 28.63 8.60
N PRO A 9 -15.42 29.96 8.53
CA PRO A 9 -15.11 30.65 7.27
C PRO A 9 -13.92 30.04 6.51
N GLY A 10 -12.98 29.39 7.21
CA GLY A 10 -11.82 28.71 6.61
C GLY A 10 -12.01 27.22 6.34
N PHE A 11 -13.25 26.70 6.41
CA PHE A 11 -13.52 25.27 6.25
C PHE A 11 -13.11 24.75 4.87
N ALA A 12 -13.44 25.47 3.80
CA ALA A 12 -13.18 25.03 2.43
C ALA A 12 -11.68 24.75 2.20
N ASP A 13 -10.83 25.72 2.53
CA ASP A 13 -9.38 25.61 2.37
C ASP A 13 -8.79 24.48 3.23
N ALA A 14 -9.23 24.37 4.49
CA ALA A 14 -8.76 23.33 5.41
C ALA A 14 -9.23 21.91 5.00
N PHE A 15 -10.42 21.81 4.39
CA PHE A 15 -10.94 20.56 3.86
C PHE A 15 -10.21 20.14 2.58
N GLU A 16 -9.97 21.07 1.66
CA GLU A 16 -9.19 20.83 0.44
C GLU A 16 -7.78 20.34 0.77
N ALA A 17 -7.08 21.03 1.68
CA ALA A 17 -5.77 20.61 2.14
C ALA A 17 -5.75 19.19 2.73
N LEU A 18 -6.78 18.82 3.52
CA LEU A 18 -6.91 17.48 4.08
C LEU A 18 -7.16 16.41 2.99
N VAL A 19 -7.98 16.73 1.99
CA VAL A 19 -8.30 15.82 0.89
C VAL A 19 -7.08 15.61 0.00
N ASP A 20 -6.36 16.68 -0.33
CA ASP A 20 -5.19 16.62 -1.21
C ASP A 20 -4.02 15.89 -0.55
N ASP A 21 -3.75 16.13 0.74
CA ASP A 21 -2.76 15.36 1.51
C ASP A 21 -3.05 13.85 1.46
N ARG A 22 -4.33 13.48 1.59
CA ARG A 22 -4.76 12.07 1.51
C ARG A 22 -4.69 11.49 0.09
N ARG A 23 -4.88 12.33 -0.94
CA ARG A 23 -4.75 11.92 -2.35
C ARG A 23 -3.29 11.68 -2.72
N GLU A 24 -2.37 12.51 -2.24
CA GLU A 24 -0.93 12.36 -2.46
C GLU A 24 -0.44 11.02 -1.91
N SER A 25 -0.74 10.73 -0.64
CA SER A 25 -0.45 9.44 -0.03
C SER A 25 -1.05 8.26 -0.80
N ALA A 26 -2.24 8.43 -1.39
CA ALA A 26 -2.88 7.41 -2.21
C ALA A 26 -2.23 7.26 -3.59
N ALA A 27 -1.63 8.31 -4.15
CA ALA A 27 -0.89 8.26 -5.41
C ALA A 27 0.40 7.44 -5.26
N ASP A 28 1.12 7.63 -4.15
CA ASP A 28 2.32 6.85 -3.82
C ASP A 28 2.00 5.35 -3.72
N VAL A 29 0.97 4.99 -2.97
CA VAL A 29 0.53 3.59 -2.83
C VAL A 29 0.10 3.01 -4.19
N ARG A 30 -0.57 3.79 -5.05
CA ARG A 30 -0.96 3.33 -6.39
C ARG A 30 0.26 3.03 -7.25
N ALA A 31 1.28 3.88 -7.21
CA ALA A 31 2.52 3.67 -7.95
C ALA A 31 3.24 2.41 -7.45
N ASP A 32 3.31 2.21 -6.13
CA ASP A 32 3.91 1.01 -5.55
C ASP A 32 3.18 -0.28 -5.92
N VAL A 33 1.85 -0.28 -5.87
CA VAL A 33 1.04 -1.44 -6.29
C VAL A 33 1.22 -1.74 -7.77
N ALA A 34 1.24 -0.70 -8.63
CA ALA A 34 1.47 -0.89 -10.06
C ALA A 34 2.83 -1.54 -10.34
N ARG A 35 3.87 -1.11 -9.62
CA ARG A 35 5.21 -1.71 -9.69
C ARG A 35 5.21 -3.15 -9.21
N ILE A 36 4.62 -3.45 -8.05
CA ILE A 36 4.50 -4.83 -7.54
C ILE A 36 3.83 -5.75 -8.57
N ILE A 37 2.73 -5.31 -9.18
CA ILE A 37 2.04 -6.10 -10.20
C ILE A 37 2.92 -6.30 -11.44
N ALA A 38 3.64 -5.27 -11.90
CA ALA A 38 4.55 -5.38 -13.03
C ALA A 38 5.70 -6.37 -12.74
N ASP A 39 6.31 -6.28 -11.56
CA ASP A 39 7.39 -7.16 -11.12
C ASP A 39 6.91 -8.62 -11.05
N VAL A 40 5.72 -8.87 -10.49
CA VAL A 40 5.13 -10.22 -10.43
C VAL A 40 4.77 -10.75 -11.83
N ARG A 41 4.29 -9.90 -12.74
CA ARG A 41 4.03 -10.31 -14.13
C ARG A 41 5.31 -10.70 -14.88
N ALA A 42 6.41 -10.01 -14.62
CA ALA A 42 7.69 -10.26 -15.28
C ALA A 42 8.45 -11.44 -14.65
N GLY A 43 8.46 -11.53 -13.31
CA GLY A 43 9.28 -12.47 -12.55
C GLY A 43 8.54 -13.64 -11.91
N GLY A 44 7.21 -13.70 -12.04
CA GLY A 44 6.40 -14.83 -11.57
C GLY A 44 6.62 -15.15 -10.08
N ALA A 45 6.86 -16.44 -9.79
CA ALA A 45 7.00 -16.94 -8.42
C ALA A 45 8.23 -16.35 -7.70
N ASP A 46 9.33 -16.11 -8.40
CA ASP A 46 10.55 -15.55 -7.79
C ASP A 46 10.31 -14.12 -7.29
N ALA A 47 9.56 -13.32 -8.06
CA ALA A 47 9.16 -11.99 -7.65
C ALA A 47 8.25 -12.02 -6.41
N VAL A 48 7.31 -12.97 -6.36
CA VAL A 48 6.44 -13.15 -5.17
C VAL A 48 7.29 -13.53 -3.96
N ALA A 49 8.21 -14.48 -4.08
CA ALA A 49 9.08 -14.89 -2.97
C ALA A 49 9.94 -13.73 -2.43
N ALA A 50 10.55 -12.95 -3.32
CA ALA A 50 11.34 -11.78 -2.93
C ALA A 50 10.49 -10.71 -2.24
N LEU A 51 9.26 -10.46 -2.72
CA LEU A 51 8.35 -9.51 -2.13
C LEU A 51 7.85 -9.96 -0.74
N THR A 52 7.51 -11.24 -0.58
CA THR A 52 7.10 -11.82 0.70
C THR A 52 8.24 -11.76 1.72
N LEU A 53 9.47 -12.08 1.33
CA LEU A 53 10.62 -11.92 2.23
C LEU A 53 10.82 -10.47 2.67
N ARG A 54 10.66 -9.51 1.75
CA ARG A 54 10.87 -8.09 2.05
C ARG A 54 9.77 -7.47 2.92
N LEU A 55 8.52 -7.71 2.55
CA LEU A 55 7.36 -7.02 3.14
C LEU A 55 6.86 -7.73 4.39
N ASP A 56 6.87 -9.07 4.37
CA ASP A 56 6.32 -9.90 5.44
C ASP A 56 7.41 -10.48 6.36
N ARG A 57 8.69 -10.35 5.96
CA ARG A 57 9.84 -10.95 6.65
C ARG A 57 9.71 -12.46 6.77
N HIS A 58 9.15 -13.09 5.74
CA HIS A 58 8.85 -14.51 5.70
C HIS A 58 9.58 -15.18 4.54
N ASP A 59 10.34 -16.22 4.84
CA ASP A 59 11.06 -17.00 3.83
C ASP A 59 10.23 -18.20 3.36
N LEU A 60 9.70 -18.11 2.14
CA LEU A 60 8.93 -19.17 1.50
C LEU A 60 9.80 -20.37 1.07
N ALA A 61 11.13 -20.21 0.98
CA ALA A 61 12.04 -21.33 0.75
C ALA A 61 12.21 -22.19 2.01
N GLU A 62 12.14 -21.58 3.20
CA GLU A 62 12.24 -22.30 4.48
C GLU A 62 10.92 -22.95 4.90
N THR A 63 9.81 -22.22 4.75
CA THR A 63 8.52 -22.61 5.34
C THR A 63 7.51 -23.13 4.31
N GLY A 64 7.80 -22.95 3.02
CA GLY A 64 6.95 -23.40 1.93
C GLY A 64 5.79 -22.46 1.60
N TRP A 65 5.12 -22.75 0.48
CA TRP A 65 4.08 -21.89 -0.12
C TRP A 65 2.66 -22.18 0.37
N ARG A 66 2.48 -23.31 1.05
CA ARG A 66 1.16 -23.84 1.41
C ARG A 66 1.20 -24.27 2.85
N ILE A 67 0.15 -23.92 3.56
CA ILE A 67 -0.12 -24.44 4.90
C ILE A 67 -0.98 -25.68 4.71
N ASP A 68 -0.53 -26.80 5.24
CA ASP A 68 -1.30 -28.04 5.21
C ASP A 68 -2.53 -27.94 6.10
N PRO A 69 -3.65 -28.61 5.73
CA PRO A 69 -4.82 -28.67 6.57
C PRO A 69 -4.51 -29.33 7.93
N ALA A 70 -5.25 -28.90 8.96
CA ALA A 70 -5.13 -29.41 10.33
C ALA A 70 -5.64 -30.84 10.50
#